data_AF-A0A5C8GLR3-F1
#
_entry.id   AF-A0A5C8GLR3-F1
#
_cell.length_a   1.000
_cell.length_b   1.000
_cell.length_c   1.000
_cell.angle_alpha   90.00
_cell.angle_beta   90.00
_cell.angle_gamma   90.00
#
_symmetry.space_group_name_H-M   'P 1'
#
loop_
_entity.id
_entity.type
_entity.pdbx_description
1 polymer ?
#
loop_
_entity_poly.entity_id
_entity_poly.type
_entity_poly.pdbx_seq_one_letter_code
_entity_poly.pdbx_strand_id
1 'polypeptide(L)'
;MIALFKFILFIFGVFFIAIVWIAYAFYKQIRRKVQRFKPEDWTDNHHTTKNTIIDRRSSEQRKKQVIGDDEGEYVDFTISDKKGTEKDN
;
A
#
# COMPACT_ATOMS: atom_id res chain seq x y z
N MET A 1 52.29 -17.37 -22.71
CA MET A 1 51.38 -17.94 -21.68
C MET A 1 51.14 -16.99 -20.50
N ILE A 2 52.17 -16.47 -19.82
CA ILE A 2 52.01 -15.56 -18.65
C ILE A 2 51.27 -14.25 -18.97
N ALA A 3 51.48 -13.66 -20.15
CA ALA A 3 50.82 -12.41 -20.55
C ALA A 3 49.29 -12.57 -20.75
N LEU A 4 48.85 -13.69 -21.34
CA LEU A 4 47.42 -14.02 -21.48
C LEU A 4 46.76 -14.23 -20.13
N PHE A 5 47.41 -14.96 -19.22
CA PHE A 5 46.90 -15.16 -17.87
C PHE A 5 46.71 -13.83 -17.12
N LYS A 6 47.71 -12.92 -17.19
CA LYS A 6 47.62 -11.59 -16.59
C LYS A 6 46.48 -10.74 -17.21
N PHE A 7 46.27 -10.85 -18.51
CA PHE A 7 45.19 -10.14 -19.21
C PHE A 7 43.80 -10.62 -18.78
N ILE A 8 43.60 -11.93 -18.68
CA ILE A 8 42.34 -12.52 -18.20
C ILE A 8 42.08 -12.11 -16.75
N LEU A 9 43.11 -12.13 -15.90
CA LEU A 9 43.02 -11.75 -14.49
C LEU A 9 42.72 -10.25 -14.33
N PHE A 10 43.27 -9.41 -15.19
CA PHE A 10 42.96 -7.98 -15.23
C PHE A 10 41.48 -7.73 -15.58
N ILE A 11 40.97 -8.35 -16.65
CA ILE A 11 39.56 -8.24 -17.02
C ILE A 11 38.66 -8.73 -15.89
N PHE A 12 39.01 -9.87 -15.29
CA PHE A 12 38.25 -10.41 -14.16
C PHE A 12 38.20 -9.44 -12.97
N GLY A 13 39.32 -8.80 -12.64
CA GLY A 13 39.38 -7.78 -11.59
C GLY A 13 38.48 -6.57 -11.87
N VAL A 14 38.49 -6.07 -13.11
CA VAL A 14 37.61 -4.95 -13.52
C VAL A 14 36.13 -5.33 -13.41
N PHE A 15 35.77 -6.53 -13.88
CA PHE A 15 34.40 -7.04 -13.76
C PHE A 15 33.98 -7.22 -12.29
N PHE A 16 34.88 -7.72 -11.45
CA PHE A 16 34.60 -7.87 -10.03
C PHE A 16 34.29 -6.52 -9.36
N ILE A 17 35.09 -5.48 -9.65
CA ILE A 17 34.85 -4.12 -9.15
C ILE A 17 33.48 -3.60 -9.63
N ALA A 18 33.14 -3.81 -10.91
CA ALA A 18 31.86 -3.41 -11.46
C ALA A 18 30.68 -4.11 -10.76
N ILE A 19 30.78 -5.42 -10.52
CA ILE A 19 29.75 -6.21 -9.81
C ILE A 19 29.58 -5.70 -8.37
N VAL A 20 30.67 -5.46 -7.64
CA VAL A 20 30.61 -4.91 -6.28
C VAL A 20 29.95 -3.53 -6.27
N TRP A 21 30.27 -2.68 -7.25
CA TRP A 21 29.68 -1.34 -7.33
C TRP A 21 28.18 -1.39 -7.63
N ILE A 22 27.76 -2.27 -8.54
CA ILE A 22 26.34 -2.56 -8.81
C ILE A 22 25.66 -3.05 -7.54
N ALA A 23 26.22 -4.04 -6.86
CA ALA A 23 25.66 -4.57 -5.61
C ALA A 23 25.55 -3.50 -4.52
N TYR A 24 26.55 -2.62 -4.37
CA TYR A 24 26.51 -1.50 -3.45
C TYR A 24 25.41 -0.48 -3.81
N ALA A 25 25.26 -0.17 -5.10
CA ALA A 25 24.20 0.72 -5.59
C ALA A 25 22.80 0.13 -5.33
N PHE A 26 22.59 -1.16 -5.58
CA PHE A 26 21.34 -1.86 -5.27
C PHE A 26 21.08 -1.95 -3.77
N TYR A 27 22.08 -2.28 -2.96
CA TYR A 27 21.97 -2.28 -1.50
C TYR A 27 21.52 -0.91 -0.97
N LYS A 28 22.11 0.17 -1.48
CA LYS A 28 21.72 1.55 -1.15
C LYS A 28 20.28 1.87 -1.57
N GLN A 29 19.84 1.37 -2.73
CA GLN A 29 18.47 1.56 -3.21
C GLN A 29 17.45 0.78 -2.37
N ILE A 30 17.73 -0.49 -2.04
CA ILE A 30 16.86 -1.32 -1.21
C ILE A 30 16.73 -0.71 0.19
N ARG A 31 17.83 -0.27 0.81
CA ARG A 31 17.80 0.38 2.13
C ARG A 31 16.90 1.62 2.17
N ARG A 32 16.82 2.38 1.07
CA ARG A 32 15.92 3.55 0.95
C ARG A 32 14.45 3.16 0.76
N LYS A 33 14.16 2.03 0.10
CA LYS A 33 12.78 1.54 -0.08
C LYS A 33 12.24 0.79 1.14
N VAL A 34 13.13 0.14 1.91
CA VAL A 34 12.79 -0.50 3.19
C VAL A 34 12.39 0.54 4.25
N GLN A 35 12.83 1.80 4.13
CA GLN A 35 12.36 2.88 5.00
C GLN A 35 10.86 3.18 4.88
N ARG A 36 10.18 2.80 3.78
CA ARG A 36 8.71 2.94 3.68
C ARG A 36 7.93 1.90 4.49
N PHE A 37 8.62 0.87 5.02
CA PHE A 37 8.06 -0.15 5.90
C PHE A 37 8.67 -0.10 7.31
N LYS A 38 9.56 0.86 7.58
CA LYS A 38 9.74 1.27 8.97
C LYS A 38 8.45 1.98 9.35
N PRO A 39 7.74 1.60 10.43
CA PRO A 39 6.87 2.54 11.09
C PRO A 39 7.77 3.70 11.47
N GLU A 40 7.71 4.76 10.66
CA GLU A 40 8.32 6.02 10.94
C GLU A 40 7.63 6.47 12.22
N ASP A 41 8.39 6.54 13.32
CA ASP A 41 7.96 7.22 14.52
C ASP A 41 7.45 8.59 14.05
N TRP A 42 6.14 8.78 14.13
CA TRP A 42 5.41 9.97 13.70
C TRP A 42 6.04 11.19 14.39
N THR A 43 7.04 11.80 13.74
CA THR A 43 7.45 13.16 14.05
C THR A 43 6.46 14.05 13.34
N ASP A 44 5.37 14.28 14.08
CA ASP A 44 4.38 15.34 13.95
C ASP A 44 4.91 16.57 13.22
N ASN A 45 4.80 16.58 11.89
CA ASN A 45 5.06 17.74 11.06
C ASN A 45 3.96 17.81 10.00
N HIS A 46 2.83 18.35 10.45
CA HIS A 46 2.08 19.38 9.75
C HIS A 46 2.33 19.48 8.24
N HIS A 47 1.46 18.85 7.45
CA HIS A 47 0.75 19.47 6.32
C HIS A 47 -0.36 18.51 5.89
N THR A 48 -1.40 18.41 6.73
CA THR A 48 -2.65 17.76 6.35
C THR A 48 -3.30 18.60 5.26
N THR A 49 -3.11 18.18 4.01
CA THR A 49 -3.99 18.55 2.91
C THR A 49 -5.43 18.39 3.39
N LYS A 50 -6.22 19.46 3.27
CA LYS A 50 -7.52 19.75 3.93
C LYS A 50 -8.63 18.68 3.86
N ASN A 51 -8.37 17.48 3.35
CA ASN A 51 -9.40 16.47 3.10
C ASN A 51 -9.03 15.04 3.55
N THR A 52 -8.07 14.87 4.45
CA THR A 52 -7.74 13.54 5.00
C THR A 52 -8.49 13.32 6.32
N ILE A 53 -9.48 12.44 6.30
CA ILE A 53 -10.16 11.98 7.53
C ILE A 53 -9.22 10.98 8.22
N ILE A 54 -8.67 11.36 9.37
CA ILE A 54 -7.82 10.51 10.19
C ILE A 54 -8.67 9.89 11.31
N ASP A 55 -8.78 8.56 11.32
CA ASP A 55 -9.45 7.83 12.40
C ASP A 55 -8.58 7.83 13.68
N ARG A 56 -9.00 8.65 14.65
CA ARG A 56 -8.34 8.80 15.96
C ARG A 56 -8.77 7.76 17.01
N ARG A 57 -9.60 6.77 16.66
CA ARG A 57 -10.03 5.72 17.61
C ARG A 57 -8.86 4.84 18.03
N SER A 58 -8.80 4.51 19.33
CA SER A 58 -7.83 3.56 19.87
C SER A 58 -8.02 2.16 19.28
N SER A 59 -7.00 1.31 19.34
CA SER A 59 -7.06 -0.07 18.82
C SER A 59 -8.21 -0.88 19.41
N GLU A 60 -8.55 -0.64 20.68
CA GLU A 60 -9.69 -1.27 21.37
C GLU A 60 -11.03 -0.78 20.83
N GLN A 61 -11.16 0.53 20.59
CA GLN A 61 -12.36 1.14 20.03
C GLN A 61 -12.62 0.72 18.57
N ARG A 62 -11.57 0.36 17.82
CA ARG A 62 -11.68 -0.17 16.44
C ARG A 62 -12.21 -1.60 16.39
N LYS A 63 -11.95 -2.40 17.42
CA LYS A 63 -12.43 -3.78 17.52
C LYS A 63 -13.87 -3.88 18.01
N LYS A 64 -14.41 -2.78 18.55
CA LYS A 64 -15.81 -2.72 18.95
C LYS A 64 -16.68 -2.72 17.70
N GLN A 65 -17.56 -3.71 17.60
CA GLN A 65 -18.59 -3.78 16.58
C GLN A 65 -19.46 -2.51 16.66
N VAL A 66 -19.58 -1.79 15.54
CA VAL A 66 -20.30 -0.51 15.46
C VAL A 66 -21.76 -0.70 15.04
N ILE A 67 -22.06 -1.79 14.34
CA ILE A 67 -23.39 -2.15 13.86
C ILE A 67 -23.87 -3.32 14.70
N GLY A 68 -24.97 -3.14 15.45
CA GLY A 68 -25.58 -4.21 16.23
C GLY A 68 -26.02 -5.38 15.35
N ASP A 69 -26.07 -6.59 15.92
CA ASP A 69 -26.54 -7.78 15.20
C ASP A 69 -28.04 -7.70 14.83
N ASP A 70 -28.74 -6.69 15.34
CA ASP A 70 -30.16 -6.39 15.16
C ASP A 70 -30.46 -5.34 14.07
N GLU A 71 -29.44 -4.69 13.51
CA GLU A 71 -29.61 -3.71 12.43
C GLU A 71 -29.61 -4.40 11.05
N GLY A 72 -30.75 -4.99 10.67
CA GLY A 72 -30.87 -5.62 9.35
C GLY A 72 -32.18 -6.36 9.06
N GLU A 73 -33.33 -5.91 9.55
CA GLU A 73 -34.61 -6.55 9.18
C GLU A 73 -34.87 -6.36 7.68
N TYR A 74 -34.84 -7.47 6.93
CA TYR A 74 -35.17 -7.50 5.52
C TYR A 74 -36.68 -7.25 5.37
N VAL A 75 -37.04 -6.10 4.81
CA VAL A 75 -38.42 -5.80 4.44
C VAL A 75 -38.73 -6.44 3.09
N ASP A 76 -39.73 -7.33 3.07
CA ASP A 76 -40.26 -7.88 1.82
C ASP A 76 -41.12 -6.83 1.12
N PHE A 77 -40.65 -6.36 -0.04
CA PHE A 77 -41.41 -5.43 -0.87
C PHE A 77 -42.54 -6.16 -1.60
N THR A 78 -43.80 -5.84 -1.28
CA THR A 78 -44.92 -6.25 -2.12
C THR A 78 -45.09 -5.24 -3.25
N ILE A 79 -45.02 -5.72 -4.49
CA ILE A 79 -45.37 -4.93 -5.68
C ILE A 79 -46.89 -4.76 -5.63
N SER A 80 -47.34 -3.64 -5.06
CA SER A 80 -48.70 -3.19 -5.25
C SER A 80 -48.79 -2.64 -6.67
N ASP A 81 -49.43 -3.41 -7.55
CA ASP A 81 -49.82 -2.95 -8.88
C ASP A 81 -50.70 -1.70 -8.72
N LYS A 82 -50.08 -0.53 -8.78
CA LYS A 82 -50.80 0.73 -8.92
C LYS A 82 -51.43 0.73 -10.30
N LYS A 83 -52.71 0.36 -10.33
CA LYS A 83 -53.69 0.67 -11.37
C LYS A 83 -53.42 2.04 -11.98
N GLY A 84 -52.80 2.05 -13.16
CA GLY A 84 -53.05 3.08 -14.15
C GLY A 84 -54.30 2.69 -14.91
N THR A 85 -55.40 3.39 -14.67
CA THR A 85 -56.54 3.57 -15.61
C THR A 85 -57.53 4.53 -14.99
N GLU A 86 -57.13 5.80 -14.96
CA GLU A 86 -58.05 6.91 -15.13
C GLU A 86 -58.26 7.06 -16.64
N LYS A 87 -59.46 6.76 -17.13
CA LYS A 87 -60.00 7.28 -18.39
C LYS A 87 -61.52 7.39 -18.28
N ASP A 88 -61.96 8.64 -18.25
CA ASP A 88 -63.23 9.21 -18.65
C ASP A 88 -64.20 8.26 -19.40
N ASN A 89 -65.39 8.07 -18.84
CA ASN A 89 -66.68 8.40 -19.47
C ASN A 89 -67.82 8.36 -18.43
#